data_AF-A0A958YL02-F1
#
_entry.id   AF-A0A958YL02-F1
#
_cell.length_a   1.000
_cell.length_b   1.000
_cell.length_c   1.000
_cell.angle_alpha   90.00
_cell.angle_beta   90.00
_cell.angle_gamma   90.00
#
_symmetry.space_group_name_H-M   'P 1'
#
loop_
_entity.id
_entity.type
_entity.pdbx_description
1 polymer ?
#
loop_
_entity_poly.entity_id
_entity_poly.type
_entity_poly.pdbx_seq_one_letter_code
_entity_poly.pdbx_strand_id
1 'polypeptide(L)'
;MKKLTLLFVMLISITACKKETKTEDQNAAIKAEVQTFLDDYTSTFKKLYYDSSLAEWEANTHIVVGDTTNAYNIQKANEAYAKFTGSTHVIEKTRKFLEQKDNLDIVQVRQLNTILYGAANNPETVSDVVSKRIAAENAQNETLFGYDFKVDGKSVSTGDIDEVLRASNNEKERLKNWEASKNVGKSLKDGLENLRNLRNETVSALGYDDYFSYQVSDYGMTRQEMLDEMNKMVKEVWPLYRELHTWARYELAKKYNAKVPDYLPAHWLPNRWGQDWSAL
;
A
#
# COMPACT_ATOMS: atom_id res chain seq x y z
N MET A 1 11.22 65.53 -44.16
CA MET A 1 11.60 64.44 -43.24
C MET A 1 10.45 64.13 -42.31
N LYS A 2 9.48 63.30 -42.74
CA LYS A 2 8.35 62.77 -41.95
C LYS A 2 7.57 61.86 -42.91
N LYS A 3 7.56 60.55 -42.64
CA LYS A 3 6.86 59.44 -43.34
C LYS A 3 7.82 58.28 -43.65
N LEU A 4 8.39 57.64 -42.63
CA LEU A 4 8.95 56.28 -42.76
C LEU A 4 9.16 55.61 -41.39
N THR A 5 8.12 55.52 -40.56
CA THR A 5 8.26 54.87 -39.23
C THR A 5 6.95 54.29 -38.71
N LEU A 6 6.11 53.70 -39.58
CA LEU A 6 4.87 53.05 -39.16
C LEU A 6 4.61 51.66 -39.80
N LEU A 7 5.58 51.09 -40.53
CA LEU A 7 5.40 49.81 -41.23
C LEU A 7 6.11 48.60 -40.58
N PHE A 8 6.86 48.79 -39.50
CA PHE A 8 7.65 47.70 -38.89
C PHE A 8 6.99 47.02 -37.68
N VAL A 9 5.87 47.55 -37.18
CA VAL A 9 5.15 46.98 -36.00
C VAL A 9 4.03 46.01 -36.42
N MET A 10 3.59 46.02 -37.68
CA MET A 10 2.49 45.16 -38.15
C MET A 10 2.94 43.77 -38.63
N LEU A 11 4.24 43.56 -38.90
CA LEU A 11 4.76 42.26 -39.36
C LEU A 11 5.11 41.29 -38.23
N ILE A 12 5.34 41.79 -37.00
CA ILE A 12 5.72 40.96 -35.84
C ILE A 12 4.49 40.26 -35.23
N SER A 13 3.30 40.88 -35.34
CA SER A 13 2.04 40.33 -34.81
C SER A 13 1.54 39.09 -35.57
N ILE A 14 1.86 38.96 -36.86
CA ILE A 14 1.39 37.84 -37.70
C ILE A 14 2.22 36.56 -37.43
N THR A 15 3.50 36.71 -37.10
CA THR A 15 4.37 35.59 -36.72
C THR A 15 4.09 35.02 -35.33
N ALA A 16 3.59 35.84 -34.40
CA ALA A 16 3.22 35.40 -33.05
C ALA A 16 1.95 34.55 -33.05
N CYS A 17 0.87 35.02 -33.70
CA CYS A 17 -0.39 34.26 -33.78
C CYS A 17 -0.23 32.90 -34.49
N LYS A 18 0.64 32.80 -35.50
CA LYS A 18 0.84 31.54 -36.24
C LYS A 18 1.55 30.46 -35.43
N LYS A 19 2.30 30.85 -34.38
CA LYS A 19 3.00 29.92 -33.48
C LYS A 19 2.06 29.43 -32.36
N GLU A 20 1.16 30.29 -31.89
CA GLU A 20 0.12 29.93 -30.91
C GLU A 20 -0.85 28.89 -31.48
N THR A 21 -1.41 29.12 -32.68
CA THR A 21 -2.34 28.17 -33.32
C THR A 21 -1.72 26.79 -33.55
N LYS A 22 -0.46 26.73 -33.99
CA LYS A 22 0.24 25.45 -34.21
C LYS A 22 0.45 24.67 -32.90
N THR A 23 0.67 25.38 -31.80
CA THR A 23 0.87 24.76 -30.47
C THR A 23 -0.46 24.26 -29.90
N GLU A 24 -1.54 25.02 -30.08
CA GLU A 24 -2.89 24.60 -29.69
C GLU A 24 -3.37 23.37 -30.47
N ASP A 25 -3.15 23.33 -31.79
CA ASP A 25 -3.48 22.17 -32.63
C ASP A 25 -2.70 20.91 -32.21
N GLN A 26 -1.42 21.06 -31.87
CA GLN A 26 -0.58 19.96 -31.37
C GLN A 26 -1.04 19.47 -29.99
N ASN A 27 -1.40 20.38 -29.09
CA ASN A 27 -1.92 20.05 -27.76
C ASN A 27 -3.28 19.33 -27.86
N ALA A 28 -4.17 19.77 -28.76
CA ALA A 28 -5.44 19.09 -29.01
C ALA A 28 -5.23 17.66 -29.56
N ALA A 29 -4.26 17.47 -30.48
CA ALA A 29 -3.96 16.16 -31.03
C ALA A 29 -3.42 15.17 -29.98
N ILE A 30 -2.48 15.59 -29.13
CA ILE A 30 -1.95 14.70 -28.07
C ILE A 30 -3.01 14.39 -27.00
N LYS A 31 -3.84 15.37 -26.62
CA LYS A 31 -4.96 15.13 -25.70
C LYS A 31 -5.93 14.08 -26.24
N ALA A 32 -6.24 14.11 -27.54
CA ALA A 32 -7.08 13.12 -28.19
C ALA A 32 -6.42 11.73 -28.19
N GLU A 33 -5.12 11.63 -28.51
CA GLU A 33 -4.39 10.35 -28.46
C GLU A 33 -4.38 9.76 -27.04
N VAL A 34 -4.10 10.59 -26.03
CA VAL A 34 -4.14 10.19 -24.61
C VAL A 34 -5.54 9.73 -24.22
N GLN A 35 -6.58 10.44 -24.66
CA GLN A 35 -7.96 10.04 -24.35
C GLN A 35 -8.29 8.66 -24.93
N THR A 36 -7.93 8.40 -26.20
CA THR A 36 -8.12 7.08 -26.82
C THR A 36 -7.40 5.99 -26.03
N PHE A 37 -6.15 6.22 -25.63
CA PHE A 37 -5.42 5.26 -24.79
C PHE A 37 -6.10 5.02 -23.44
N LEU A 38 -6.56 6.08 -22.76
CA LEU A 38 -7.23 5.98 -21.47
C LEU A 38 -8.56 5.22 -21.58
N ASP A 39 -9.32 5.45 -22.65
CA ASP A 39 -10.59 4.76 -22.90
C ASP A 39 -10.37 3.26 -23.16
N ASP A 40 -9.41 2.92 -24.01
CA ASP A 40 -9.03 1.53 -24.32
C ASP A 40 -8.50 0.80 -23.08
N TYR A 41 -7.62 1.47 -22.32
CA TYR A 41 -7.11 0.96 -21.06
C TYR A 41 -8.25 0.71 -20.07
N THR A 42 -9.13 1.70 -19.88
CA THR A 42 -10.25 1.63 -18.93
C THR A 42 -11.22 0.51 -19.29
N SER A 43 -11.53 0.33 -20.57
CA SER A 43 -12.40 -0.75 -21.04
C SER A 43 -11.85 -2.13 -20.67
N THR A 44 -10.56 -2.35 -20.96
CA THR A 44 -9.88 -3.62 -20.67
C THR A 44 -9.70 -3.83 -19.16
N PHE A 45 -9.27 -2.78 -18.46
CA PHE A 45 -9.10 -2.75 -17.00
C PHE A 45 -10.39 -3.16 -16.29
N LYS A 46 -11.53 -2.53 -16.63
CA LYS A 46 -12.82 -2.80 -15.96
C LYS A 46 -13.24 -4.25 -16.10
N LYS A 47 -13.04 -4.84 -17.28
CA LYS A 47 -13.37 -6.25 -17.51
C LYS A 47 -12.51 -7.17 -16.63
N LEU A 48 -11.19 -7.00 -16.68
CA LEU A 48 -10.26 -7.84 -15.94
C LEU A 48 -10.41 -7.66 -14.42
N TYR A 49 -10.63 -6.43 -13.97
CA TYR A 49 -10.90 -6.11 -12.56
C TYR A 49 -12.19 -6.76 -12.08
N TYR A 50 -13.26 -6.72 -12.89
CA TYR A 50 -14.52 -7.38 -12.58
C TYR A 50 -14.35 -8.89 -12.44
N ASP A 51 -13.68 -9.54 -13.40
CA ASP A 51 -13.43 -10.98 -13.38
C ASP A 51 -12.62 -11.41 -12.13
N SER A 52 -11.57 -10.64 -11.81
CA SER A 52 -10.75 -10.81 -10.60
C SER A 52 -11.57 -10.64 -9.31
N SER A 53 -12.33 -9.54 -9.20
CA SER A 53 -13.16 -9.25 -8.02
C SER A 53 -14.27 -10.28 -7.81
N LEU A 54 -14.88 -10.76 -8.91
CA LEU A 54 -15.93 -11.78 -8.84
C LEU A 54 -15.35 -13.13 -8.37
N ALA A 55 -14.19 -13.53 -8.88
CA ALA A 55 -13.52 -14.76 -8.45
C ALA A 55 -13.15 -14.72 -6.96
N GLU A 56 -12.66 -13.57 -6.46
CA GLU A 56 -12.40 -13.38 -5.03
C GLU A 56 -13.69 -13.40 -4.20
N TRP A 57 -14.76 -12.78 -4.68
CA TRP A 57 -16.06 -12.81 -4.01
C TRP A 57 -16.60 -14.25 -3.88
N GLU A 58 -16.58 -15.02 -4.97
CA GLU A 58 -17.04 -16.41 -4.99
C GLU A 58 -16.22 -17.28 -4.03
N ALA A 59 -14.90 -17.12 -4.01
CA ALA A 59 -14.03 -17.87 -3.09
C ALA A 59 -14.29 -17.55 -1.61
N ASN A 60 -14.66 -16.32 -1.29
CA ASN A 60 -14.97 -15.90 0.08
C ASN A 60 -16.40 -16.26 0.51
N THR A 61 -17.33 -16.41 -0.44
CA THR A 61 -18.76 -16.64 -0.14
C THR A 61 -19.23 -18.07 -0.38
N HIS A 62 -18.50 -18.85 -1.19
CA HIS A 62 -18.84 -20.23 -1.54
C HIS A 62 -17.66 -21.17 -1.26
N ILE A 63 -17.53 -21.60 -0.01
CA ILE A 63 -16.47 -22.51 0.43
C ILE A 63 -16.99 -23.95 0.43
N VAL A 64 -16.56 -24.74 -0.55
CA VAL A 64 -16.83 -26.17 -0.63
C VAL A 64 -15.57 -26.93 -0.23
N VAL A 65 -15.64 -27.73 0.83
CA VAL A 65 -14.49 -28.48 1.35
C VAL A 65 -13.96 -29.43 0.29
N GLY A 66 -12.68 -29.28 -0.06
CA GLY A 66 -11.99 -30.10 -1.06
C GLY A 66 -12.14 -29.63 -2.52
N ASP A 67 -12.88 -28.54 -2.78
CA ASP A 67 -12.97 -27.94 -4.11
C ASP A 67 -11.84 -26.92 -4.33
N THR A 68 -11.03 -27.14 -5.37
CA THR A 68 -9.93 -26.25 -5.76
C THR A 68 -10.30 -25.30 -6.89
N THR A 69 -11.53 -25.37 -7.42
CA THR A 69 -11.99 -24.58 -8.57
C THR A 69 -11.90 -23.08 -8.29
N ASN A 70 -12.33 -22.65 -7.11
CA ASN A 70 -12.27 -21.24 -6.70
C ASN A 70 -10.83 -20.74 -6.60
N ALA A 71 -9.92 -21.53 -6.04
CA ALA A 71 -8.50 -21.18 -5.96
C ALA A 71 -7.88 -21.03 -7.36
N TYR A 72 -8.20 -21.95 -8.27
CA TYR A 72 -7.76 -21.86 -9.67
C TYR A 72 -8.33 -20.63 -10.40
N ASN A 73 -9.62 -20.33 -10.20
CA ASN A 73 -10.27 -19.18 -10.81
C ASN A 73 -9.68 -17.86 -10.33
N ILE A 74 -9.41 -17.71 -9.02
CA ILE A 74 -8.70 -16.56 -8.45
C ILE A 74 -7.34 -16.40 -9.12
N GLN A 75 -6.53 -17.47 -9.13
CA GLN A 75 -5.19 -17.43 -9.71
C GLN A 75 -5.24 -16.93 -11.15
N LYS A 76 -6.07 -17.56 -11.99
CA LYS A 76 -6.19 -17.22 -13.41
C LYS A 76 -6.64 -15.76 -13.62
N ALA A 77 -7.66 -15.31 -12.88
CA ALA A 77 -8.20 -13.96 -13.04
C ALA A 77 -7.20 -12.90 -12.55
N ASN A 78 -6.56 -13.12 -11.40
CA ASN A 78 -5.58 -12.20 -10.84
C ASN A 78 -4.30 -12.13 -11.68
N GLU A 79 -3.83 -13.25 -12.24
CA GLU A 79 -2.71 -13.27 -13.18
C GLU A 79 -3.01 -12.47 -14.46
N ALA A 80 -4.20 -12.62 -15.04
CA ALA A 80 -4.60 -11.87 -16.22
C ALA A 80 -4.68 -10.36 -15.95
N TYR A 81 -5.26 -9.97 -14.82
CA TYR A 81 -5.35 -8.58 -14.39
C TYR A 81 -3.97 -7.97 -14.11
N ALA A 82 -3.10 -8.65 -13.35
CA ALA A 82 -1.75 -8.21 -13.06
C ALA A 82 -0.89 -8.10 -14.33
N LYS A 83 -1.00 -9.07 -15.24
CA LYS A 83 -0.28 -9.04 -16.52
C LYS A 83 -0.66 -7.84 -17.37
N PHE A 84 -1.94 -7.47 -17.42
CA PHE A 84 -2.38 -6.31 -18.18
C PHE A 84 -1.90 -5.00 -17.54
N THR A 85 -2.20 -4.81 -16.25
CA THR A 85 -1.92 -3.56 -15.51
C THR A 85 -0.42 -3.30 -15.35
N GLY A 86 0.37 -4.36 -15.16
CA GLY A 86 1.83 -4.30 -15.06
C GLY A 86 2.59 -4.44 -16.37
N SER A 87 1.90 -4.51 -17.53
CA SER A 87 2.56 -4.78 -18.81
C SER A 87 3.56 -3.68 -19.19
N THR A 88 4.64 -4.10 -19.83
CA THR A 88 5.69 -3.20 -20.35
C THR A 88 5.08 -2.18 -21.32
N HIS A 89 4.15 -2.61 -22.16
CA HIS A 89 3.44 -1.73 -23.09
C HIS A 89 2.70 -0.59 -22.39
N VAL A 90 1.91 -0.92 -21.35
CA VAL A 90 1.18 0.08 -20.57
C VAL A 90 2.17 1.04 -19.89
N ILE A 91 3.18 0.50 -19.21
CA ILE A 91 4.19 1.30 -18.48
C ILE A 91 4.89 2.29 -19.42
N GLU A 92 5.41 1.81 -20.56
CA GLU A 92 6.13 2.64 -21.53
C GLU A 92 5.23 3.69 -22.18
N LYS A 93 4.03 3.31 -22.60
CA LYS A 93 3.07 4.23 -23.23
C LYS A 93 2.64 5.32 -22.24
N THR A 94 2.35 4.96 -21.00
CA THR A 94 1.98 5.92 -19.95
C THR A 94 3.13 6.87 -19.61
N ARG A 95 4.38 6.37 -19.48
CA ARG A 95 5.57 7.21 -19.28
C ARG A 95 5.74 8.22 -20.41
N LYS A 96 5.63 7.77 -21.66
CA LYS A 96 5.76 8.61 -22.85
C LYS A 96 4.72 9.74 -22.86
N PHE A 97 3.48 9.48 -22.44
CA PHE A 97 2.47 10.52 -22.33
C PHE A 97 2.77 11.52 -21.21
N LEU A 98 3.29 11.05 -20.08
CA LEU A 98 3.66 11.90 -18.95
C LEU A 98 4.86 12.82 -19.23
N GLU A 99 5.70 12.51 -20.21
CA GLU A 99 6.73 13.45 -20.71
C GLU A 99 6.11 14.73 -21.30
N GLN A 100 4.85 14.67 -21.72
CA GLN A 100 4.09 15.80 -22.28
C GLN A 100 3.00 16.31 -21.33
N LYS A 101 3.10 16.02 -20.03
CA LYS A 101 2.06 16.35 -19.03
C LYS A 101 1.61 17.81 -19.03
N ASP A 102 2.48 18.74 -19.37
CA ASP A 102 2.17 20.18 -19.38
C ASP A 102 1.21 20.57 -20.52
N ASN A 103 1.05 19.69 -21.52
CA ASN A 103 0.13 19.85 -22.64
C ASN A 103 -1.19 19.08 -22.46
N LEU A 104 -1.36 18.34 -21.35
CA LEU A 104 -2.51 17.48 -21.08
C LEU A 104 -3.48 18.13 -20.10
N ASP A 105 -4.71 17.61 -20.05
CA ASP A 105 -5.64 17.99 -19.00
C ASP A 105 -5.21 17.40 -17.66
N ILE A 106 -5.43 18.14 -16.56
CA ILE A 106 -5.06 17.68 -15.21
C ILE A 106 -5.65 16.31 -14.86
N VAL A 107 -6.86 16.02 -15.36
CA VAL A 107 -7.54 14.72 -15.16
C VAL A 107 -6.80 13.61 -15.90
N GLN A 108 -6.35 13.85 -17.14
CA GLN A 108 -5.57 12.87 -17.91
C GLN A 108 -4.24 12.58 -17.22
N VAL A 109 -3.53 13.62 -16.73
CA VAL A 109 -2.28 13.44 -15.97
C VAL A 109 -2.52 12.60 -14.72
N ARG A 110 -3.61 12.84 -13.98
CA ARG A 110 -3.96 12.02 -12.81
C ARG A 110 -4.23 10.57 -13.18
N GLN A 111 -5.03 10.31 -14.22
CA GLN A 111 -5.31 8.95 -14.68
C GLN A 111 -4.03 8.21 -15.09
N LEU A 112 -3.13 8.86 -15.84
CA LEU A 112 -1.84 8.30 -16.23
C LEU A 112 -0.95 7.99 -15.01
N ASN A 113 -0.89 8.89 -14.02
CA ASN A 113 -0.16 8.61 -12.78
C ASN A 113 -0.76 7.44 -12.00
N THR A 114 -2.09 7.32 -11.92
CA THR A 114 -2.76 6.17 -11.29
C THR A 114 -2.44 4.86 -12.00
N ILE A 115 -2.37 4.85 -13.34
CA ILE A 115 -1.96 3.68 -14.11
C ILE A 115 -0.52 3.26 -13.76
N LEU A 116 0.44 4.19 -13.73
CA LEU A 116 1.82 3.88 -13.34
C LEU A 116 1.94 3.43 -11.89
N TYR A 117 1.20 4.05 -10.97
CA TYR A 117 1.17 3.63 -9.57
C TYR A 117 0.70 2.17 -9.45
N GLY A 118 -0.42 1.81 -10.07
CA GLY A 118 -0.91 0.42 -10.08
C GLY A 118 0.08 -0.56 -10.70
N ALA A 119 0.74 -0.18 -11.80
CA ALA A 119 1.73 -1.00 -12.47
C ALA A 119 2.97 -1.29 -11.60
N ALA A 120 3.34 -0.36 -10.71
CA ALA A 120 4.54 -0.46 -9.87
C ALA A 120 4.52 -1.65 -8.91
N ASN A 121 3.33 -2.17 -8.58
CA ASN A 121 3.22 -3.33 -7.71
C ASN A 121 3.60 -4.64 -8.42
N ASN A 122 3.38 -4.77 -9.72
CA ASN A 122 3.63 -6.01 -10.47
C ASN A 122 4.21 -5.74 -11.88
N PRO A 123 5.31 -4.97 -12.01
CA PRO A 123 5.84 -4.60 -13.30
C PRO A 123 6.44 -5.79 -14.05
N GLU A 124 6.02 -5.98 -15.30
CA GLU A 124 6.52 -7.03 -16.19
C GLU A 124 8.03 -6.89 -16.45
N THR A 125 8.56 -5.66 -16.42
CA THR A 125 9.98 -5.36 -16.61
C THR A 125 10.90 -6.02 -15.59
N VAL A 126 10.38 -6.41 -14.42
CA VAL A 126 11.09 -7.18 -13.39
C VAL A 126 10.25 -8.38 -12.92
N SER A 127 9.60 -9.06 -13.86
CA SER A 127 8.72 -10.21 -13.60
C SER A 127 9.36 -11.29 -12.72
N ASP A 128 10.65 -11.58 -12.90
CA ASP A 128 11.40 -12.52 -12.04
C ASP A 128 11.42 -12.10 -10.56
N VAL A 129 11.58 -10.80 -10.28
CA VAL A 129 11.54 -10.25 -8.91
C VAL A 129 10.13 -10.32 -8.36
N VAL A 130 9.13 -9.97 -9.17
CA VAL A 130 7.70 -10.05 -8.81
C VAL A 130 7.32 -11.49 -8.43
N SER A 131 7.70 -12.48 -9.24
CA SER A 131 7.44 -13.90 -8.96
C SER A 131 8.14 -14.37 -7.68
N LYS A 132 9.41 -13.99 -7.46
CA LYS A 132 10.13 -14.30 -6.21
C LYS A 132 9.46 -13.66 -4.99
N ARG A 133 9.00 -12.41 -5.11
CA ARG A 133 8.26 -11.71 -4.06
C ARG A 133 6.98 -12.45 -3.70
N ILE A 134 6.14 -12.79 -4.69
CA ILE A 134 4.88 -13.50 -4.48
C ILE A 134 5.14 -14.85 -3.79
N ALA A 135 6.12 -15.62 -4.26
CA ALA A 135 6.48 -16.90 -3.63
C ALA A 135 6.95 -16.71 -2.17
N ALA A 136 7.76 -15.70 -1.89
CA ALA A 136 8.21 -15.38 -0.55
C ALA A 136 7.06 -14.90 0.36
N GLU A 137 6.10 -14.14 -0.17
CA GLU A 137 4.91 -13.68 0.58
C GLU A 137 4.03 -14.87 0.95
N ASN A 138 3.80 -15.80 0.02
CA ASN A 138 3.05 -17.03 0.28
C ASN A 138 3.73 -17.87 1.36
N ALA A 139 5.05 -18.08 1.27
CA ALA A 139 5.80 -18.84 2.28
C ALA A 139 5.73 -18.19 3.68
N GLN A 140 5.76 -16.86 3.76
CA GLN A 140 5.60 -16.14 5.02
C GLN A 140 4.18 -16.25 5.58
N ASN A 141 3.16 -16.16 4.73
CA ASN A 141 1.77 -16.36 5.12
C ASN A 141 1.55 -17.78 5.64
N GLU A 142 2.04 -18.81 4.93
CA GLU A 142 1.99 -20.20 5.38
C GLU A 142 2.68 -20.39 6.74
N THR A 143 3.86 -19.78 6.92
CA THR A 143 4.60 -19.82 8.20
C THR A 143 3.81 -19.17 9.33
N LEU A 144 3.18 -18.02 9.08
CA LEU A 144 2.40 -17.29 10.08
C LEU A 144 1.10 -18.01 10.44
N PHE A 145 0.30 -18.39 9.45
CA PHE A 145 -1.02 -19.00 9.67
C PHE A 145 -0.93 -20.48 10.05
N GLY A 146 0.13 -21.17 9.64
CA GLY A 146 0.42 -22.55 10.03
C GLY A 146 1.16 -22.68 11.37
N TYR A 147 1.45 -21.57 12.07
CA TYR A 147 2.22 -21.60 13.30
C TYR A 147 1.42 -22.24 14.46
N ASP A 148 1.94 -23.33 15.02
CA ASP A 148 1.38 -24.01 16.18
C ASP A 148 1.82 -23.32 17.48
N PHE A 149 1.03 -22.34 17.94
CA PHE A 149 1.29 -21.65 19.20
C PHE A 149 1.12 -22.61 20.38
N LYS A 150 2.08 -22.60 21.32
CA LYS A 150 2.06 -23.48 22.49
C LYS A 150 2.21 -22.74 23.80
N VAL A 151 1.39 -23.14 24.77
CA VAL A 151 1.42 -22.69 26.15
C VAL A 151 1.46 -23.94 27.03
N ASP A 152 2.52 -24.11 27.83
CA ASP A 152 2.83 -25.35 28.57
C ASP A 152 2.81 -26.63 27.70
N GLY A 153 3.30 -26.53 26.46
CA GLY A 153 3.33 -27.64 25.52
C GLY A 153 1.99 -28.01 24.89
N LYS A 154 0.90 -27.30 25.22
CA LYS A 154 -0.41 -27.49 24.60
C LYS A 154 -0.62 -26.46 23.49
N SER A 155 -1.14 -26.92 22.35
CA SER A 155 -1.53 -26.05 21.24
C SER A 155 -2.67 -25.13 21.65
N VAL A 156 -2.57 -23.85 21.29
CA VAL A 156 -3.57 -22.81 21.55
C VAL A 156 -3.78 -21.97 20.29
N SER A 157 -4.98 -21.44 20.11
CA SER A 157 -5.23 -20.45 19.06
C SER A 157 -4.83 -19.05 19.50
N THR A 158 -4.73 -18.13 18.55
CA THR A 158 -4.55 -16.71 18.87
C THR A 158 -5.74 -16.12 19.63
N GLY A 159 -6.94 -16.67 19.42
CA GLY A 159 -8.15 -16.30 20.14
C GLY A 159 -8.10 -16.72 21.60
N ASP A 160 -7.61 -17.94 21.89
CA ASP A 160 -7.43 -18.43 23.26
C ASP A 160 -6.42 -17.57 24.03
N ILE A 161 -5.30 -17.21 23.38
CA ILE A 161 -4.30 -16.31 23.95
C ILE A 161 -4.94 -14.95 24.29
N ASP A 162 -5.66 -14.33 23.35
CA ASP A 162 -6.29 -13.03 23.57
C ASP A 162 -7.41 -13.11 24.63
N GLU A 163 -8.11 -14.24 24.75
CA GLU A 163 -9.11 -14.46 25.81
C GLU A 163 -8.44 -14.46 27.19
N VAL A 164 -7.30 -15.15 27.35
CA VAL A 164 -6.52 -15.10 28.59
C VAL A 164 -6.04 -13.67 28.89
N LEU A 165 -5.57 -12.95 27.86
CA LEU A 165 -5.17 -11.55 28.01
C LEU A 165 -6.34 -10.59 28.28
N ARG A 166 -7.59 -10.97 28.04
CA ARG A 166 -8.75 -10.17 28.46
C ARG A 166 -9.23 -10.54 29.86
N ALA A 167 -9.38 -11.83 30.13
CA ALA A 167 -10.09 -12.32 31.31
C ALA A 167 -9.20 -12.57 32.54
N SER A 168 -7.92 -12.94 32.35
CA SER A 168 -7.07 -13.34 33.48
C SER A 168 -6.51 -12.13 34.24
N ASN A 169 -6.65 -12.18 35.57
CA ASN A 169 -5.97 -11.29 36.52
C ASN A 169 -4.62 -11.85 37.01
N ASN A 170 -4.24 -13.06 36.59
CA ASN A 170 -2.96 -13.64 36.94
C ASN A 170 -1.86 -13.15 35.98
N GLU A 171 -1.05 -12.22 36.46
CA GLU A 171 0.02 -11.59 35.65
C GLU A 171 0.98 -12.60 35.02
N LYS A 172 1.35 -13.68 35.73
CA LYS A 172 2.26 -14.71 35.21
C LYS A 172 1.64 -15.52 34.08
N GLU A 173 0.34 -15.81 34.19
CA GLU A 173 -0.40 -16.52 33.15
C GLU A 173 -0.50 -15.66 31.88
N ARG A 174 -0.79 -14.37 32.04
CA ARG A 174 -0.81 -13.40 30.94
C ARG A 174 0.54 -13.31 30.25
N LEU A 175 1.62 -13.15 31.03
CA LEU A 175 2.98 -13.07 30.49
C LEU A 175 3.31 -14.28 29.63
N LYS A 176 3.04 -15.49 30.14
CA LYS A 176 3.32 -16.74 29.42
C LYS A 176 2.56 -16.83 28.09
N ASN A 177 1.28 -16.47 28.08
CA ASN A 177 0.46 -16.47 26.86
C ASN A 177 0.92 -15.39 25.87
N TRP A 178 1.27 -14.20 26.37
CA TRP A 178 1.82 -13.14 25.55
C TRP A 178 3.16 -13.54 24.90
N GLU A 179 4.08 -14.13 25.66
CA GLU A 179 5.38 -14.62 25.14
C GLU A 179 5.19 -15.71 24.09
N ALA A 180 4.27 -16.65 24.33
CA ALA A 180 3.93 -17.68 23.34
C ALA A 180 3.51 -17.06 22.00
N SER A 181 2.71 -15.99 22.03
CA SER A 181 2.28 -15.27 20.82
C SER A 181 3.43 -14.57 20.08
N LYS A 182 4.55 -14.25 20.74
CA LYS A 182 5.71 -13.61 20.11
C LYS A 182 6.64 -14.61 19.43
N ASN A 183 6.61 -15.88 19.81
CA ASN A 183 7.58 -16.87 19.31
C ASN A 183 7.52 -17.09 17.79
N VAL A 184 6.37 -16.87 17.16
CA VAL A 184 6.23 -16.90 15.69
C VAL A 184 7.19 -15.93 14.99
N GLY A 185 7.53 -14.80 15.62
CA GLY A 185 8.43 -13.81 15.06
C GLY A 185 9.84 -14.35 14.78
N LYS A 186 10.30 -15.36 15.52
CA LYS A 186 11.61 -16.01 15.28
C LYS A 186 11.64 -16.69 13.91
N SER A 187 10.55 -17.35 13.53
CA SER A 187 10.42 -18.05 12.24
C SER A 187 10.21 -17.09 11.07
N LEU A 188 9.63 -15.92 11.32
CA LEU A 188 9.32 -14.93 10.28
C LEU A 188 10.48 -13.97 9.97
N LYS A 189 11.39 -13.75 10.93
CA LYS A 189 12.42 -12.69 10.84
C LYS A 189 13.14 -12.64 9.50
N ASP A 190 13.76 -13.75 9.10
CA ASP A 190 14.62 -13.76 7.91
C ASP A 190 13.81 -13.66 6.61
N GLY A 191 12.60 -14.22 6.59
CA GLY A 191 11.69 -14.09 5.45
C GLY A 191 11.17 -12.66 5.29
N LEU A 192 10.89 -11.95 6.39
CA LEU A 192 10.51 -10.54 6.35
C LEU A 192 11.64 -9.63 5.85
N GLU A 193 12.90 -9.90 6.22
CA GLU A 193 14.07 -9.17 5.70
C GLU A 193 14.22 -9.36 4.19
N ASN A 194 14.05 -10.59 3.69
CA ASN A 194 14.03 -10.88 2.27
C ASN A 194 12.88 -10.16 1.55
N LEU A 195 11.67 -10.20 2.12
CA LEU A 195 10.50 -9.52 1.56
C LEU A 195 10.67 -8.01 1.45
N ARG A 196 11.30 -7.37 2.43
CA ARG A 196 11.65 -5.94 2.35
C ARG A 196 12.49 -5.66 1.10
N ASN A 197 13.53 -6.46 0.86
CA ASN A 197 14.41 -6.27 -0.29
C ASN A 197 13.66 -6.48 -1.62
N LEU A 198 12.92 -7.58 -1.74
CA LEU A 198 12.14 -7.89 -2.95
C LEU A 198 11.09 -6.81 -3.25
N ARG A 199 10.42 -6.29 -2.23
CA ARG A 199 9.46 -5.19 -2.37
C ARG A 199 10.13 -3.90 -2.87
N ASN A 200 11.30 -3.55 -2.32
CA ASN A 200 12.05 -2.40 -2.79
C ASN A 200 12.50 -2.59 -4.26
N GLU A 201 13.11 -3.73 -4.58
CA GLU A 201 13.55 -4.05 -5.95
C GLU A 201 12.40 -3.98 -6.97
N THR A 202 11.20 -4.45 -6.58
CA THR A 202 10.01 -4.41 -7.44
C THR A 202 9.65 -2.98 -7.85
N VAL A 203 9.55 -2.07 -6.88
CA VAL A 203 9.09 -0.70 -7.15
C VAL A 203 10.17 0.21 -7.71
N SER A 204 11.46 -0.10 -7.47
CA SER A 204 12.57 0.63 -8.06
C SER A 204 12.58 0.56 -9.59
N ALA A 205 12.02 -0.50 -10.19
CA ALA A 205 11.81 -0.59 -11.63
C ALA A 205 10.93 0.55 -12.19
N LEU A 206 10.10 1.16 -11.35
CA LEU A 206 9.30 2.33 -11.71
C LEU A 206 9.85 3.66 -11.17
N GLY A 207 11.03 3.66 -10.56
CA GLY A 207 11.72 4.86 -10.12
C GLY A 207 11.37 5.31 -8.71
N TYR A 208 10.78 4.44 -7.88
CA TYR A 208 10.63 4.69 -6.45
C TYR A 208 11.90 4.31 -5.69
N ASP A 209 12.28 5.14 -4.70
CA ASP A 209 13.46 4.91 -3.85
C ASP A 209 13.35 3.60 -3.05
N ASP A 210 12.15 3.35 -2.50
CA ASP A 210 11.81 2.18 -1.70
C ASP A 210 10.30 1.94 -1.67
N TYR A 211 9.88 0.80 -1.12
CA TYR A 211 8.48 0.42 -1.04
C TYR A 211 7.66 1.37 -0.16
N PHE A 212 8.26 2.00 0.86
CA PHE A 212 7.57 2.99 1.68
C PHE A 212 7.23 4.24 0.86
N SER A 213 8.19 4.77 0.11
CA SER A 213 8.01 5.93 -0.77
C SER A 213 6.98 5.66 -1.86
N TYR A 214 6.95 4.43 -2.39
CA TYR A 214 5.87 3.96 -3.26
C TYR A 214 4.49 4.06 -2.57
N GLN A 215 4.31 3.45 -1.41
CA GLN A 215 3.02 3.49 -0.68
C GLN A 215 2.59 4.92 -0.32
N VAL A 216 3.54 5.76 0.10
CA VAL A 216 3.26 7.16 0.46
C VAL A 216 2.86 8.00 -0.75
N SER A 217 3.34 7.67 -1.95
CA SER A 217 3.03 8.44 -3.16
C SER A 217 1.54 8.45 -3.52
N ASP A 218 0.76 7.47 -3.07
CA ASP A 218 -0.70 7.42 -3.27
C ASP A 218 -1.43 8.55 -2.52
N TYR A 219 -0.83 9.07 -1.45
CA TYR A 219 -1.31 10.25 -0.72
C TYR A 219 -0.93 11.57 -1.40
N GLY A 220 -0.19 11.51 -2.52
CA GLY A 220 0.37 12.70 -3.16
C GLY A 220 1.45 13.38 -2.32
N MET A 221 2.07 12.65 -1.39
CA MET A 221 3.10 13.15 -0.49
C MET A 221 4.46 12.54 -0.83
N THR A 222 5.52 13.26 -0.50
CA THR A 222 6.86 12.70 -0.36
C THR A 222 6.98 11.92 0.96
N ARG A 223 8.00 11.06 1.05
CA ARG A 223 8.38 10.37 2.30
C ARG A 223 8.54 11.35 3.48
N GLN A 224 9.18 12.50 3.26
CA GLN A 224 9.43 13.46 4.33
C GLN A 224 8.13 14.12 4.81
N GLU A 225 7.25 14.53 3.89
CA GLU A 225 5.96 15.13 4.24
C GLU A 225 5.09 14.17 5.06
N MET A 226 5.04 12.89 4.69
CA MET A 226 4.32 11.88 5.46
C MET A 226 4.92 11.69 6.87
N LEU A 227 6.25 11.62 6.99
CA LEU A 227 6.91 11.52 8.29
C LEU A 227 6.63 12.75 9.17
N ASP A 228 6.63 13.94 8.58
CA ASP A 228 6.36 15.19 9.29
C ASP A 228 4.90 15.24 9.79
N GLU A 229 3.93 14.84 8.96
CA GLU A 229 2.52 14.80 9.35
C GLU A 229 2.28 13.73 10.43
N MET A 230 2.87 12.53 10.31
CA MET A 230 2.78 11.51 11.37
C MET A 230 3.37 11.99 12.69
N ASN A 231 4.55 12.62 12.66
CA ASN A 231 5.20 13.17 13.85
C ASN A 231 4.38 14.30 14.48
N LYS A 232 3.75 15.14 13.67
CA LYS A 232 2.84 16.20 14.14
C LYS A 232 1.62 15.59 14.83
N MET A 233 0.94 14.63 14.21
CA MET A 233 -0.21 13.94 14.82
C MET A 233 0.16 13.29 16.16
N VAL A 234 1.31 12.62 16.24
CA VAL A 234 1.79 12.05 17.51
C VAL A 234 1.97 13.13 18.57
N LYS A 235 2.60 14.27 18.24
CA LYS A 235 2.80 15.39 19.18
C LYS A 235 1.48 16.01 19.66
N GLU A 236 0.50 16.13 18.77
CA GLU A 236 -0.81 16.70 19.09
C GLU A 236 -1.62 15.79 20.01
N VAL A 237 -1.56 14.48 19.79
CA VAL A 237 -2.26 13.48 20.61
C VAL A 237 -1.53 13.19 21.93
N TRP A 238 -0.20 13.42 21.98
CA TRP A 238 0.66 13.04 23.10
C TRP A 238 0.17 13.51 24.48
N PRO A 239 -0.28 14.75 24.70
CA PRO A 239 -0.73 15.19 26.02
C PRO A 239 -1.91 14.34 26.53
N LEU A 240 -2.89 14.04 25.67
CA LEU A 240 -4.03 13.20 26.03
C LEU A 240 -3.60 11.75 26.27
N TYR A 241 -2.79 11.20 25.37
CA TYR A 241 -2.29 9.83 25.50
C TYR A 241 -1.46 9.65 26.78
N ARG A 242 -0.65 10.64 27.16
CA ARG A 242 0.15 10.60 28.39
C ARG A 242 -0.73 10.49 29.63
N GLU A 243 -1.82 11.26 29.71
CA GLU A 243 -2.75 11.18 30.86
C GLU A 243 -3.45 9.81 30.89
N LEU A 244 -3.92 9.31 29.74
CA LEU A 244 -4.50 7.97 29.64
C LEU A 244 -3.51 6.87 30.03
N HIS A 245 -2.28 6.92 29.53
CA HIS A 245 -1.21 5.98 29.86
C HIS A 245 -0.85 6.05 31.35
N THR A 246 -0.82 7.26 31.92
CA THR A 246 -0.59 7.44 33.36
C THR A 246 -1.70 6.79 34.16
N TRP A 247 -2.97 7.10 33.88
CA TRP A 247 -4.11 6.46 34.53
C TRP A 247 -4.04 4.92 34.43
N ALA A 248 -3.80 4.39 33.21
CA ALA A 248 -3.73 2.95 32.98
C ALA A 248 -2.60 2.28 33.78
N ARG A 249 -1.43 2.91 33.92
CA ARG A 249 -0.32 2.38 34.76
C ARG A 249 -0.75 2.19 36.21
N TYR A 250 -1.50 3.13 36.77
CA TYR A 250 -1.93 3.06 38.17
C TYR A 250 -3.05 2.04 38.36
N GLU A 251 -4.08 2.04 37.50
CA GLU A 251 -5.19 1.08 37.61
C GLU A 251 -4.72 -0.36 37.38
N LEU A 252 -3.83 -0.59 36.40
CA LEU A 252 -3.32 -1.93 36.13
C LEU A 252 -2.33 -2.41 37.20
N ALA A 253 -1.49 -1.52 37.73
CA ALA A 253 -0.64 -1.88 38.87
C ALA A 253 -1.47 -2.30 40.09
N LYS A 254 -2.59 -1.61 40.35
CA LYS A 254 -3.56 -2.01 41.38
C LYS A 254 -4.21 -3.36 41.05
N LYS A 255 -4.70 -3.55 39.83
CA LYS A 255 -5.34 -4.80 39.35
C LYS A 255 -4.43 -6.02 39.53
N TYR A 256 -3.13 -5.88 39.22
CA TYR A 256 -2.16 -6.96 39.28
C TYR A 256 -1.34 -6.99 40.57
N ASN A 257 -1.68 -6.16 41.56
CA ASN A 257 -0.95 -6.04 42.83
C ASN A 257 0.58 -5.86 42.64
N ALA A 258 0.95 -5.00 41.70
CA ALA A 258 2.31 -4.68 41.31
C ALA A 258 2.67 -3.23 41.67
N LYS A 259 3.97 -2.91 41.68
CA LYS A 259 4.41 -1.51 41.73
C LYS A 259 4.02 -0.81 40.43
N VAL A 260 3.68 0.48 40.51
CA VAL A 260 3.43 1.29 39.32
C VAL A 260 4.70 1.32 38.47
N PRO A 261 4.69 0.75 37.24
CA PRO A 261 5.88 0.68 36.40
C PRO A 261 6.10 2.02 35.69
N ASP A 262 7.26 2.27 35.09
CA ASP A 262 7.52 3.47 34.28
C ASP A 262 6.82 3.42 32.91
N TYR A 263 6.86 2.25 32.26
CA TYR A 263 6.12 1.93 31.05
C TYR A 263 5.18 0.76 31.33
N LEU A 264 4.03 0.73 30.68
CA LEU A 264 3.12 -0.42 30.76
C LEU A 264 3.80 -1.69 30.23
N PRO A 265 3.86 -2.78 31.00
CA PRO A 265 4.23 -4.07 30.47
C PRO A 265 3.22 -4.50 29.40
N ALA A 266 3.71 -4.91 28.21
CA ALA A 266 2.85 -5.15 27.06
C ALA A 266 1.78 -6.24 27.31
N HIS A 267 2.09 -7.25 28.13
CA HIS A 267 1.16 -8.32 28.51
C HIS A 267 0.10 -7.89 29.53
N TRP A 268 0.16 -6.67 30.07
CA TRP A 268 -0.93 -6.10 30.88
C TRP A 268 -2.08 -5.58 30.01
N LEU A 269 -1.83 -5.36 28.72
CA LEU A 269 -2.84 -4.90 27.76
C LEU A 269 -3.74 -6.05 27.31
N PRO A 270 -4.96 -5.76 26.83
CA PRO A 270 -6.01 -6.78 26.72
C PRO A 270 -5.85 -7.70 25.50
N ASN A 271 -4.83 -7.53 24.67
CA ASN A 271 -4.59 -8.40 23.52
C ASN A 271 -3.09 -8.53 23.27
N ARG A 272 -2.70 -9.46 22.39
CA ARG A 272 -1.29 -9.80 22.16
C ARG A 272 -0.41 -8.68 21.59
N TRP A 273 -0.95 -7.57 21.08
CA TRP A 273 -0.15 -6.44 20.57
C TRP A 273 -0.41 -5.11 21.28
N GLY A 274 -1.51 -4.99 22.03
CA GLY A 274 -1.87 -3.76 22.72
C GLY A 274 -2.35 -2.64 21.79
N GLN A 275 -2.84 -2.95 20.59
CA GLN A 275 -3.31 -1.95 19.62
C GLN A 275 -4.63 -1.27 20.01
N ASP A 276 -5.38 -1.86 20.93
CA ASP A 276 -6.65 -1.36 21.45
C ASP A 276 -6.78 -1.75 22.92
N TRP A 277 -7.28 -0.81 23.72
CA TRP A 277 -7.40 -0.94 25.19
C TRP A 277 -8.87 -0.97 25.64
N SER A 278 -9.82 -1.14 24.72
CA SER A 278 -11.26 -1.01 25.00
C SER A 278 -11.79 -2.05 25.99
N ALA A 279 -11.07 -3.15 26.18
CA ALA A 279 -11.43 -4.24 27.11
C ALA A 279 -10.72 -4.19 28.47
N LEU A 280 -10.01 -3.09 28.82
CA LEU A 280 -9.30 -2.94 30.09
C LEU A 280 -10.22 -2.94 31.33
#